data_AF-A0A958K6J4-F1
#
_entry.id   AF-A0A958K6J4-F1
#
_cell.length_a   1.000
_cell.length_b   1.000
_cell.length_c   1.000
_cell.angle_alpha   90.00
_cell.angle_beta   90.00
_cell.angle_gamma   90.00
#
_symmetry.space_group_name_H-M   'P 1'
#
loop_
_entity.id
_entity.type
_entity.pdbx_description
1 polymer ?
#
loop_
_entity_poly.entity_id
_entity_poly.type
_entity_poly.pdbx_seq_one_letter_code
_entity_poly.pdbx_strand_id
1 'polypeptide(L)'
;TDQRIKQDFRFYNFLRDYIERFAEDNPEFRPNPSQGFSAVMDGQQRLTSLYIGLKGSYATKKPRMWWPKSFDPNAMPIKQLYLNLAEPADAEENEDFRQYIFSFMSSDDMAKLEGAAQLAWFPVGDILWLPQCDEPDEILTSAVLPALKKIDLDANEFARKTLNKLYFAIRVKKIVNFYLETRQEMDRALSIFLRTNHGGTPLGFSDLLMAVTVANWQADARRQIDELVTLLRTGSDFGFSVDRDFVLKCALVLTDSGVRFRVANFTKSQVGRIEANWTEIKNSILTSFRLIRMFGLDDRALRAKNAVIPIAYFILITDRSATILDKNKEKNVRTSIQKWLNMALLHRIFSGHSDSVLTTMREILRK
;
A
#
# COMPACT_ATOMS: atom_id res chain seq x y z
N THR A 1 -3.90 13.62 -15.05
CA THR A 1 -2.71 13.85 -14.20
C THR A 1 -1.80 14.92 -14.82
N ASP A 2 -1.33 15.87 -14.01
CA ASP A 2 -0.42 16.97 -14.33
C ASP A 2 1.00 16.44 -14.61
N GLN A 3 1.75 17.12 -15.46
CA GLN A 3 3.07 16.73 -15.95
C GLN A 3 4.09 16.58 -14.82
N ARG A 4 4.02 17.40 -13.76
CA ARG A 4 4.90 17.26 -12.57
C ARG A 4 4.66 15.95 -11.83
N ILE A 5 3.39 15.60 -11.62
CA ILE A 5 3.00 14.37 -10.93
C ILE A 5 3.38 13.13 -11.75
N LYS A 6 3.30 13.21 -13.09
CA LYS A 6 3.77 12.12 -13.97
C LYS A 6 5.27 11.84 -13.84
N GLN A 7 6.08 12.84 -13.45
CA GLN A 7 7.54 12.72 -13.35
C GLN A 7 8.00 12.35 -11.94
N ASP A 8 7.29 12.81 -10.91
CA ASP A 8 7.68 12.63 -9.51
C ASP A 8 7.18 11.30 -8.90
N PHE A 9 6.23 10.63 -9.55
CA PHE A 9 5.60 9.41 -9.05
C PHE A 9 5.62 8.27 -10.07
N ARG A 10 5.75 7.05 -9.56
CA ARG A 10 5.54 5.82 -10.33
C ARG A 10 4.08 5.43 -10.29
N PHE A 11 3.60 4.94 -11.42
CA PHE A 11 2.24 4.44 -11.58
C PHE A 11 2.31 2.96 -11.88
N TYR A 12 1.24 2.25 -11.54
CA TYR A 12 1.14 0.82 -11.74
C TYR A 12 -0.21 0.51 -12.37
N ASN A 13 -0.24 -0.47 -13.27
CA ASN A 13 -1.49 -0.98 -13.82
C ASN A 13 -2.18 -1.84 -12.76
N PHE A 14 -3.50 -1.96 -12.84
CA PHE A 14 -4.21 -3.01 -12.10
C PHE A 14 -3.63 -4.38 -12.47
N LEU A 15 -3.41 -5.22 -11.47
CA LEU A 15 -2.95 -6.58 -11.69
C LEU A 15 -4.04 -7.32 -12.47
N ARG A 16 -3.70 -7.75 -13.69
CA ARG A 16 -4.60 -8.48 -14.57
C ARG A 16 -4.55 -9.97 -14.26
N ASP A 17 -3.34 -10.52 -14.23
CA ASP A 17 -3.10 -11.95 -14.08
C ASP A 17 -2.31 -12.16 -12.79
N TYR A 18 -2.97 -12.76 -11.79
CA TYR A 18 -2.37 -13.05 -10.50
C TYR A 18 -1.86 -14.49 -10.49
N ILE A 19 -0.59 -14.65 -10.12
CA ILE A 19 0.02 -15.96 -9.86
C ILE A 19 0.68 -15.91 -8.49
N GLU A 20 0.15 -16.69 -7.56
CA GLU A 20 0.68 -16.79 -6.20
C GLU A 20 2.19 -17.11 -6.23
N ARG A 21 3.02 -16.26 -5.60
CA ARG A 21 4.50 -16.28 -5.54
C ARG A 21 5.27 -16.02 -6.82
N PHE A 22 4.61 -15.93 -7.98
CA PHE A 22 5.30 -15.74 -9.27
C PHE A 22 4.92 -14.43 -9.97
N ALA A 23 3.72 -13.90 -9.72
CA ALA A 23 3.21 -12.65 -10.28
C ALA A 23 2.14 -12.05 -9.33
N GLU A 24 2.59 -11.49 -8.21
CA GLU A 24 1.72 -10.84 -7.22
C GLU A 24 1.71 -9.31 -7.34
N ASP A 25 2.76 -8.75 -7.94
CA ASP A 25 2.97 -7.31 -8.01
C ASP A 25 2.29 -6.68 -9.22
N ASN A 26 1.70 -5.50 -9.00
CA ASN A 26 1.18 -4.68 -10.08
C ASN A 26 2.32 -4.27 -11.05
N PRO A 27 2.17 -4.46 -12.37
CA PRO A 27 3.22 -4.09 -13.32
C PRO A 27 3.31 -2.56 -13.43
N GLU A 28 4.55 -2.06 -13.51
CA GLU A 28 4.83 -0.62 -13.65
C GLU A 28 4.15 -0.06 -14.92
N PHE A 29 3.35 0.99 -14.75
CA PHE A 29 2.79 1.77 -15.82
C PHE A 29 3.71 2.95 -16.12
N ARG A 30 4.27 2.97 -17.32
CA ARG A 30 5.12 4.08 -17.79
C ARG A 30 4.26 5.06 -18.57
N PRO A 31 3.87 6.21 -17.98
CA PRO A 31 2.99 7.15 -18.65
C PRO A 31 3.70 7.78 -19.84
N ASN A 32 3.04 7.81 -20.99
CA ASN A 32 3.48 8.63 -22.12
C ASN A 32 3.30 10.11 -21.75
N PRO A 33 4.37 10.95 -21.81
CA PRO A 33 4.28 12.36 -21.42
C PRO A 33 3.16 13.12 -22.14
N SER A 34 2.90 12.80 -23.41
CA SER A 34 1.93 13.47 -24.28
C SER A 34 0.47 13.01 -24.06
N GLN A 35 0.23 11.89 -23.38
CA GLN A 35 -1.12 11.37 -23.14
C GLN A 35 -1.56 11.61 -21.70
N GLY A 36 -2.79 12.12 -21.54
CA GLY A 36 -3.45 12.16 -20.25
C GLY A 36 -3.88 10.76 -19.82
N PHE A 37 -3.87 10.51 -18.50
CA PHE A 37 -4.52 9.34 -17.91
C PHE A 37 -5.19 9.75 -16.59
N SER A 38 -6.14 8.92 -16.16
CA SER A 38 -6.76 9.00 -14.84
C SER A 38 -6.06 8.02 -13.91
N ALA A 39 -5.54 8.52 -12.79
CA ALA A 39 -5.01 7.68 -11.72
C ALA A 39 -6.15 7.31 -10.77
N VAL A 40 -6.21 6.04 -10.37
CA VAL A 40 -7.17 5.54 -9.40
C VAL A 40 -6.39 5.08 -8.18
N MET A 41 -6.84 5.48 -6.98
CA MET A 41 -6.29 4.95 -5.74
C MET A 41 -7.21 3.86 -5.21
N ASP A 42 -6.81 2.62 -5.45
CA ASP A 42 -7.47 1.42 -4.93
C ASP A 42 -6.86 1.10 -3.55
N GLY A 43 -7.67 1.23 -2.49
CA GLY A 43 -7.27 0.93 -1.11
C GLY A 43 -6.98 -0.55 -0.90
N GLN A 44 -7.97 -1.26 -0.34
CA GLN A 44 -7.91 -2.70 -0.08
C GLN A 44 -8.03 -3.56 -1.36
N GLN A 45 -7.29 -3.23 -2.43
CA GLN A 45 -7.17 -3.99 -3.69
C GLN A 45 -8.50 -4.52 -4.28
N ARG A 46 -9.64 -3.88 -3.99
CA ARG A 46 -10.97 -4.39 -4.34
C ARG A 46 -11.23 -4.23 -5.83
N LEU A 47 -10.78 -3.11 -6.41
CA LEU A 47 -10.85 -2.90 -7.85
C LEU A 47 -9.91 -3.85 -8.59
N THR A 48 -8.77 -4.17 -7.98
CA THR A 48 -7.84 -5.18 -8.50
C THR A 48 -8.51 -6.56 -8.58
N SER A 49 -9.17 -7.03 -7.50
CA SER A 49 -9.91 -8.30 -7.53
C SER A 49 -11.04 -8.31 -8.57
N LEU A 50 -11.79 -7.21 -8.69
CA LEU A 50 -12.83 -7.07 -9.70
C LEU A 50 -12.26 -7.10 -11.13
N TYR A 51 -11.12 -6.45 -11.34
CA TYR A 51 -10.42 -6.42 -12.63
C TYR A 51 -9.90 -7.79 -13.03
N ILE A 52 -9.33 -8.56 -12.09
CA ILE A 52 -8.93 -9.96 -12.31
C ILE A 52 -10.14 -10.80 -12.72
N GLY A 53 -11.25 -10.71 -11.98
CA GLY A 53 -12.45 -11.50 -12.28
C GLY A 53 -13.09 -11.18 -13.64
N LEU A 54 -13.00 -9.94 -14.11
CA LEU A 54 -13.63 -9.50 -15.36
C LEU A 54 -12.72 -9.59 -16.59
N LYS A 55 -11.40 -9.41 -16.45
CA LYS A 55 -10.49 -9.27 -17.59
C LYS A 55 -9.23 -10.13 -17.50
N GLY A 56 -9.06 -10.85 -16.41
CA GLY A 56 -7.81 -11.45 -16.03
C GLY A 56 -7.90 -12.91 -15.64
N SER A 57 -6.92 -13.34 -14.88
CA SER A 57 -6.79 -14.71 -14.44
C SER A 57 -6.20 -14.82 -13.03
N TYR A 58 -6.48 -15.95 -12.39
CA TYR A 58 -6.08 -16.22 -11.01
C TYR A 58 -5.47 -17.62 -10.92
N ALA A 59 -4.24 -17.73 -10.46
CA ALA A 59 -3.53 -19.00 -10.32
C ALA A 59 -2.99 -19.15 -8.88
N THR A 60 -3.40 -20.23 -8.22
CA THR A 60 -2.92 -20.62 -6.89
C THR A 60 -2.49 -22.07 -6.90
N LYS A 61 -1.62 -22.43 -5.95
CA LYS A 61 -1.11 -23.80 -5.88
C LYS A 61 -2.23 -24.78 -5.49
N LYS A 62 -2.33 -25.89 -6.22
CA LYS A 62 -3.23 -26.99 -5.87
C LYS A 62 -2.94 -27.49 -4.44
N PRO A 63 -3.98 -27.89 -3.68
CA PRO A 63 -3.79 -28.62 -2.43
C PRO A 63 -2.94 -29.87 -2.64
N ARG A 64 -2.15 -30.26 -1.63
CA ARG A 64 -1.31 -31.48 -1.63
C ARG A 64 -0.20 -31.56 -2.70
N MET A 65 0.02 -30.49 -3.49
CA MET A 65 1.20 -30.36 -4.35
C MET A 65 2.33 -29.63 -3.62
N TRP A 66 3.58 -29.99 -3.91
CA TRP A 66 4.75 -29.23 -3.46
C TRP A 66 4.84 -27.89 -4.18
N TRP A 67 5.49 -26.91 -3.55
CA TRP A 67 5.77 -25.63 -4.20
C TRP A 67 6.78 -25.81 -5.34
N PRO A 68 6.44 -25.40 -6.58
CA PRO A 68 7.37 -25.51 -7.68
C PRO A 68 8.47 -24.45 -7.57
N LYS A 69 9.66 -24.71 -8.13
CA LYS A 69 10.79 -23.75 -8.12
C LYS A 69 10.64 -22.63 -9.16
N SER A 70 9.85 -22.89 -10.20
CA SER A 70 9.45 -21.96 -11.26
C SER A 70 7.95 -22.14 -11.51
N PHE A 71 7.29 -21.19 -12.17
CA PHE A 71 5.88 -21.35 -12.52
C PHE A 71 5.64 -22.67 -13.26
N ASP A 72 4.70 -23.47 -12.75
CA ASP A 72 4.28 -24.75 -13.31
C ASP A 72 2.75 -24.77 -13.42
N PRO A 73 2.19 -24.71 -14.65
CA PRO A 73 0.74 -24.75 -14.87
C PRO A 73 0.05 -25.99 -14.30
N ASN A 74 0.75 -27.12 -14.16
CA ASN A 74 0.15 -28.33 -13.60
C ASN A 74 -0.10 -28.21 -12.10
N ALA A 75 0.86 -27.64 -11.38
CA ALA A 75 0.77 -27.36 -9.95
C ALA A 75 -0.08 -26.12 -9.65
N MET A 76 -0.09 -25.14 -10.56
CA MET A 76 -0.72 -23.82 -10.41
C MET A 76 -1.50 -23.45 -11.68
N PRO A 77 -2.65 -24.11 -11.93
CA PRO A 77 -3.39 -23.88 -13.16
C PRO A 77 -3.94 -22.46 -13.21
N ILE A 78 -3.86 -21.85 -14.39
CA ILE A 78 -4.46 -20.55 -14.67
C ILE A 78 -5.97 -20.71 -14.73
N LYS A 79 -6.70 -19.93 -13.93
CA LYS A 79 -8.15 -19.99 -13.84
C LYS A 79 -8.79 -18.66 -14.21
N GLN A 80 -9.96 -18.71 -14.81
CA GLN A 80 -10.81 -17.55 -15.06
C GLN A 80 -12.10 -17.68 -14.26
N LEU A 81 -12.78 -16.57 -14.02
CA LEU A 81 -14.02 -16.56 -13.25
C LEU A 81 -15.21 -16.95 -14.14
N TYR A 82 -15.95 -17.96 -13.71
CA TYR A 82 -17.18 -18.44 -14.34
C TYR A 82 -18.37 -18.31 -13.40
N LEU A 83 -19.55 -18.14 -13.99
CA LEU A 83 -20.85 -18.15 -13.33
C LEU A 83 -21.67 -19.33 -13.85
N ASN A 84 -22.18 -20.16 -12.96
CA ASN A 84 -23.11 -21.23 -13.34
C ASN A 84 -24.50 -20.64 -13.65
N LEU A 85 -25.04 -20.94 -14.83
CA LEU A 85 -26.35 -20.49 -15.28
C LEU A 85 -27.44 -21.58 -15.23
N ALA A 86 -27.10 -22.83 -14.94
CA ALA A 86 -28.06 -23.93 -14.92
C ALA A 86 -28.93 -23.89 -13.66
N GLU A 87 -28.32 -23.70 -12.50
CA GLU A 87 -28.98 -23.84 -11.20
C GLU A 87 -28.52 -22.81 -10.15
N PRO A 88 -29.40 -22.45 -9.19
CA PRO A 88 -29.02 -21.63 -8.05
C PRO A 88 -28.07 -22.40 -7.11
N ALA A 89 -27.36 -21.66 -6.25
CA ALA A 89 -26.64 -22.31 -5.15
C ALA A 89 -27.63 -22.94 -4.16
N ASP A 90 -27.26 -24.11 -3.64
CA ASP A 90 -28.02 -24.77 -2.59
C ASP A 90 -28.04 -23.89 -1.32
N ALA A 91 -29.23 -23.65 -0.78
CA ALA A 91 -29.43 -22.83 0.40
C ALA A 91 -29.14 -23.61 1.70
N GLU A 92 -29.22 -24.94 1.68
CA GLU A 92 -28.98 -25.78 2.86
C GLU A 92 -27.48 -26.05 3.07
N GLU A 93 -26.69 -26.12 1.99
CA GLU A 93 -25.25 -26.37 2.06
C GLU A 93 -24.40 -25.09 2.22
N ASN A 94 -25.02 -23.90 2.25
CA ASN A 94 -24.31 -22.63 2.10
C ASN A 94 -24.59 -21.66 3.25
N GLU A 95 -23.69 -21.63 4.24
CA GLU A 95 -23.75 -20.75 5.42
C GLU A 95 -23.83 -19.24 5.07
N ASP A 96 -23.39 -18.84 3.87
CA ASP A 96 -23.35 -17.44 3.41
C ASP A 96 -24.62 -17.00 2.65
N PHE A 97 -25.66 -17.85 2.54
CA PHE A 97 -26.89 -17.59 1.79
C PHE A 97 -26.66 -17.11 0.34
N ARG A 98 -25.59 -17.59 -0.32
CA ARG A 98 -25.27 -17.13 -1.68
C ARG A 98 -26.27 -17.72 -2.67
N GLN A 99 -26.88 -16.87 -3.49
CA GLN A 99 -27.86 -17.27 -4.51
C GLN A 99 -27.21 -17.81 -5.80
N TYR A 100 -25.95 -17.44 -6.07
CA TYR A 100 -25.27 -17.70 -7.34
C TYR A 100 -23.94 -18.42 -7.12
N ILE A 101 -23.62 -19.36 -8.00
CA ILE A 101 -22.38 -20.14 -7.95
C ILE A 101 -21.35 -19.48 -8.88
N PHE A 102 -20.34 -18.86 -8.28
CA PHE A 102 -19.14 -18.37 -8.96
C PHE A 102 -17.97 -19.29 -8.69
N SER A 103 -17.18 -19.61 -9.70
CA SER A 103 -15.98 -20.44 -9.54
C SER A 103 -14.85 -19.99 -10.44
N PHE A 104 -13.63 -20.03 -9.93
CA PHE A 104 -12.43 -19.91 -10.75
C PHE A 104 -12.09 -21.29 -11.33
N MET A 105 -12.21 -21.44 -12.63
CA MET A 105 -12.00 -22.71 -13.34
C MET A 105 -10.87 -22.61 -14.36
N SER A 106 -10.07 -23.68 -14.44
CA SER A 106 -9.02 -23.81 -15.46
C SER A 106 -9.55 -24.50 -16.71
N SER A 107 -8.79 -24.45 -17.80
CA SER A 107 -9.13 -25.19 -19.03
C SER A 107 -9.29 -26.69 -18.76
N ASP A 108 -8.47 -27.27 -17.88
CA ASP A 108 -8.59 -28.68 -17.49
C ASP A 108 -9.85 -28.96 -16.68
N ASP A 109 -10.26 -28.04 -15.82
CA ASP A 109 -11.50 -28.20 -15.05
C ASP A 109 -12.72 -28.10 -15.95
N MET A 110 -12.69 -27.18 -16.93
CA MET A 110 -13.72 -27.08 -17.95
C MET A 110 -13.75 -28.33 -18.85
N ALA A 111 -12.60 -28.91 -19.20
CA ALA A 111 -12.53 -30.10 -20.05
C ALA A 111 -13.04 -31.38 -19.36
N LYS A 112 -13.12 -31.42 -18.03
CA LYS A 112 -13.74 -32.53 -17.28
C LYS A 112 -15.27 -32.50 -17.33
N LEU A 113 -15.85 -31.36 -17.68
CA LEU A 113 -17.29 -31.23 -17.86
C LEU A 113 -17.65 -31.59 -19.29
N GLU A 114 -18.74 -32.31 -19.47
CA GLU A 114 -19.22 -32.74 -20.78
C GLU A 114 -20.59 -32.13 -21.10
N GLY A 115 -20.79 -31.79 -22.38
CA GLY A 115 -22.08 -31.35 -22.91
C GLY A 115 -22.69 -30.17 -22.19
N ALA A 116 -23.97 -30.31 -21.78
CA ALA A 116 -24.76 -29.24 -21.17
C ALA A 116 -24.18 -28.71 -19.85
N ALA A 117 -23.49 -29.54 -19.07
CA ALA A 117 -22.87 -29.13 -17.82
C ALA A 117 -21.69 -28.16 -18.06
N GLN A 118 -20.93 -28.36 -19.14
CA GLN A 118 -19.86 -27.46 -19.53
C GLN A 118 -20.40 -26.14 -20.08
N LEU A 119 -21.43 -26.20 -20.92
CA LEU A 119 -22.07 -25.02 -21.54
C LEU A 119 -22.78 -24.11 -20.53
N ALA A 120 -23.18 -24.65 -19.38
CA ALA A 120 -23.82 -23.89 -18.31
C ALA A 120 -22.88 -22.90 -17.59
N TRP A 121 -21.56 -23.05 -17.73
CA TRP A 121 -20.59 -22.14 -17.12
C TRP A 121 -20.28 -20.97 -18.05
N PHE A 122 -20.82 -19.82 -17.72
CA PHE A 122 -20.60 -18.59 -18.45
C PHE A 122 -19.31 -17.89 -17.99
N PRO A 123 -18.34 -17.60 -18.87
CA PRO A 123 -17.17 -16.81 -18.53
C PRO A 123 -17.60 -15.39 -18.14
N VAL A 124 -17.37 -14.97 -16.90
CA VAL A 124 -17.90 -13.70 -16.39
C VAL A 124 -17.37 -12.51 -17.20
N GLY A 125 -16.14 -12.58 -17.70
CA GLY A 125 -15.55 -11.54 -18.54
C GLY A 125 -16.27 -11.31 -19.88
N ASP A 126 -16.95 -12.33 -20.41
CA ASP A 126 -17.66 -12.23 -21.69
C ASP A 126 -18.84 -11.26 -21.63
N ILE A 127 -19.32 -10.95 -20.41
CA ILE A 127 -20.34 -9.92 -20.20
C ILE A 127 -19.93 -8.55 -20.77
N LEU A 128 -18.63 -8.26 -20.81
CA LEU A 128 -18.10 -6.99 -21.31
C LEU A 128 -18.19 -6.87 -22.84
N TRP A 129 -18.32 -8.00 -23.54
CA TRP A 129 -18.34 -8.10 -24.99
C TRP A 129 -19.74 -8.32 -25.56
N LEU A 130 -20.75 -8.46 -24.69
CA LEU A 130 -22.15 -8.46 -25.13
C LEU A 130 -22.51 -7.10 -25.78
N PRO A 131 -23.50 -7.07 -26.68
CA PRO A 131 -23.99 -5.81 -27.26
C PRO A 131 -24.34 -4.80 -26.17
N GLN A 132 -23.97 -3.53 -26.39
CA GLN A 132 -24.43 -2.46 -25.52
C GLN A 132 -25.88 -2.12 -25.90
N CYS A 133 -26.74 -2.06 -24.90
CA CYS A 133 -28.14 -1.68 -25.03
C CYS A 133 -28.40 -0.48 -24.13
N ASP A 134 -29.02 0.57 -24.67
CA ASP A 134 -29.31 1.80 -23.94
C ASP A 134 -30.63 1.69 -23.17
N GLU A 135 -31.62 0.97 -23.72
CA GLU A 135 -32.92 0.75 -23.10
C GLU A 135 -32.98 -0.59 -22.33
N PRO A 136 -33.51 -0.60 -21.08
CA PRO A 136 -33.64 -1.81 -20.27
C PRO A 136 -34.37 -2.97 -20.96
N ASP A 137 -35.38 -2.66 -21.76
CA ASP A 137 -36.25 -3.64 -22.41
C ASP A 137 -35.53 -4.37 -23.57
N GLU A 138 -34.51 -3.75 -24.16
CA GLU A 138 -33.73 -4.32 -25.26
C GLU A 138 -32.62 -5.27 -24.77
N ILE A 139 -32.22 -5.18 -23.50
CA ILE A 139 -31.13 -6.00 -22.94
C ILE A 139 -31.46 -7.48 -23.05
N LEU A 140 -32.70 -7.86 -22.72
CA LEU A 140 -33.11 -9.26 -22.75
C LEU A 140 -33.08 -9.81 -24.17
N THR A 141 -33.65 -9.09 -25.13
CA THR A 141 -33.84 -9.56 -26.52
C THR A 141 -32.57 -9.46 -27.35
N SER A 142 -31.76 -8.41 -27.16
CA SER A 142 -30.62 -8.10 -28.03
C SER A 142 -29.28 -8.58 -27.48
N ALA A 143 -29.14 -8.77 -26.16
CA ALA A 143 -27.88 -9.21 -25.54
C ALA A 143 -28.01 -10.58 -24.85
N VAL A 144 -28.97 -10.74 -23.94
CA VAL A 144 -29.07 -11.91 -23.05
C VAL A 144 -29.56 -13.16 -23.80
N LEU A 145 -30.72 -13.10 -24.46
CA LEU A 145 -31.27 -14.26 -25.18
C LEU A 145 -30.35 -14.79 -26.29
N PRO A 146 -29.72 -13.94 -27.13
CA PRO A 146 -28.75 -14.41 -28.12
C PRO A 146 -27.53 -15.11 -27.48
N ALA A 147 -27.07 -14.65 -26.31
CA ALA A 147 -25.98 -15.30 -25.59
C ALA A 147 -26.40 -16.67 -25.04
N LEU A 148 -27.60 -16.78 -24.46
CA LEU A 148 -28.14 -18.03 -23.93
C LEU A 148 -28.46 -19.07 -25.00
N LYS A 149 -28.92 -18.64 -26.19
CA LYS A 149 -29.18 -19.54 -27.33
C LYS A 149 -27.92 -20.26 -27.80
N LYS A 150 -26.74 -19.64 -27.68
CA LYS A 150 -25.47 -20.28 -28.05
C LYS A 150 -25.12 -21.48 -27.16
N ILE A 151 -25.67 -21.52 -25.95
CA ILE A 151 -25.41 -22.54 -24.93
C ILE A 151 -26.67 -23.35 -24.58
N ASP A 152 -27.73 -23.24 -25.39
CA ASP A 152 -29.02 -23.95 -25.21
C ASP A 152 -29.69 -23.75 -23.85
N LEU A 153 -29.55 -22.54 -23.27
CA LEU A 153 -30.16 -22.17 -21.98
C LEU A 153 -31.18 -21.03 -22.09
N ASP A 154 -31.65 -20.68 -23.28
CA ASP A 154 -32.60 -19.58 -23.48
C ASP A 154 -34.00 -19.89 -22.94
N ALA A 155 -34.40 -21.17 -22.93
CA ALA A 155 -35.63 -21.61 -22.27
C ALA A 155 -35.53 -21.59 -20.73
N ASN A 156 -34.33 -21.73 -20.17
CA ASN A 156 -34.11 -21.78 -18.72
C ASN A 156 -34.40 -20.41 -18.09
N GLU A 157 -35.40 -20.36 -17.20
CA GLU A 157 -35.82 -19.12 -16.53
C GLU A 157 -34.75 -18.58 -15.58
N PHE A 158 -34.05 -19.46 -14.86
CA PHE A 158 -32.97 -19.07 -13.97
C PHE A 158 -31.81 -18.47 -14.77
N ALA A 159 -31.37 -19.12 -15.85
CA ALA A 159 -30.32 -18.61 -16.73
C ALA A 159 -30.63 -17.20 -17.25
N ARG A 160 -31.86 -16.99 -17.75
CA ARG A 160 -32.36 -15.67 -18.22
C ARG A 160 -32.27 -14.61 -17.12
N LYS A 161 -32.82 -14.89 -15.94
CA LYS A 161 -32.82 -13.93 -14.82
C LYS A 161 -31.40 -13.63 -14.34
N THR A 162 -30.56 -14.66 -14.23
CA THR A 162 -29.20 -14.58 -13.70
C THR A 162 -28.29 -13.80 -14.64
N LEU A 163 -28.25 -14.14 -15.93
CA LEU A 163 -27.40 -13.43 -16.90
C LEU A 163 -27.87 -11.98 -17.11
N ASN A 164 -29.18 -11.74 -17.13
CA ASN A 164 -29.72 -10.39 -17.19
C ASN A 164 -29.29 -9.56 -15.98
N LYS A 165 -29.38 -10.11 -14.76
CA LYS A 165 -28.94 -9.44 -13.54
C LYS A 165 -27.44 -9.14 -13.55
N LEU A 166 -26.61 -10.06 -14.04
CA LEU A 166 -25.17 -9.84 -14.21
C LEU A 166 -24.90 -8.69 -15.20
N TYR A 167 -25.59 -8.69 -16.35
CA TYR A 167 -25.48 -7.62 -17.35
C TYR A 167 -25.80 -6.26 -16.72
N PHE A 168 -26.94 -6.15 -16.02
CA PHE A 168 -27.32 -4.92 -15.32
C PHE A 168 -26.29 -4.52 -14.27
N ALA A 169 -25.77 -5.46 -13.49
CA ALA A 169 -24.80 -5.16 -12.44
C ALA A 169 -23.47 -4.60 -13.00
N ILE A 170 -22.99 -5.11 -14.13
CA ILE A 170 -21.69 -4.74 -14.70
C ILE A 170 -21.79 -3.57 -15.69
N ARG A 171 -22.83 -3.52 -16.53
CA ARG A 171 -22.90 -2.55 -17.64
C ARG A 171 -23.84 -1.38 -17.40
N VAL A 172 -24.83 -1.52 -16.52
CA VAL A 172 -25.87 -0.49 -16.32
C VAL A 172 -25.74 0.20 -14.96
N LYS A 173 -25.62 -0.56 -13.88
CA LYS A 173 -25.56 -0.02 -12.53
C LYS A 173 -24.20 0.63 -12.27
N LYS A 174 -24.24 1.87 -11.79
CA LYS A 174 -23.06 2.59 -11.28
C LYS A 174 -22.76 2.17 -9.83
N ILE A 175 -22.36 0.92 -9.63
CA ILE A 175 -22.14 0.34 -8.30
C ILE A 175 -20.85 0.89 -7.65
N VAL A 176 -19.86 1.25 -8.47
CA VAL A 176 -18.59 1.80 -7.99
C VAL A 176 -18.79 3.25 -7.57
N ASN A 177 -18.86 3.47 -6.26
CA ASN A 177 -18.80 4.80 -5.67
C ASN A 177 -17.34 5.28 -5.64
N PHE A 178 -17.07 6.40 -6.29
CA PHE A 178 -15.75 7.01 -6.28
C PHE A 178 -15.87 8.50 -5.95
N TYR A 179 -14.83 9.03 -5.30
CA TYR A 179 -14.67 10.45 -5.08
C TYR A 179 -13.65 10.98 -6.09
N LEU A 180 -14.09 11.87 -6.97
CA LEU A 180 -13.19 12.53 -7.91
C LEU A 180 -12.50 13.70 -7.20
N GLU A 181 -11.22 13.52 -6.88
CA GLU A 181 -10.39 14.62 -6.42
C GLU A 181 -9.83 15.38 -7.63
N THR A 182 -10.28 16.62 -7.79
CA THR A 182 -9.86 17.51 -8.89
C THR A 182 -8.58 18.27 -8.56
N ARG A 183 -8.27 18.48 -7.27
CA ARG A 183 -7.02 19.10 -6.84
C ARG A 183 -5.93 18.06 -6.87
N GLN A 184 -4.97 18.23 -7.75
CA GLN A 184 -3.89 17.28 -7.96
C GLN A 184 -2.79 17.42 -6.88
N GLU A 185 -3.18 17.54 -5.62
CA GLU A 185 -2.29 17.59 -4.46
C GLU A 185 -2.16 16.19 -3.86
N MET A 186 -0.97 15.58 -3.97
CA MET A 186 -0.76 14.21 -3.50
C MET A 186 -1.02 14.04 -1.99
N ASP A 187 -0.66 15.04 -1.17
CA ASP A 187 -0.94 15.05 0.27
C ASP A 187 -2.45 14.88 0.56
N ARG A 188 -3.29 15.51 -0.26
CA ARG A 188 -4.74 15.45 -0.12
C ARG A 188 -5.26 14.09 -0.56
N ALA A 189 -4.82 13.61 -1.72
CA ALA A 189 -5.13 12.28 -2.20
C ALA A 189 -4.76 11.22 -1.12
N LEU A 190 -3.56 11.30 -0.55
CA LEU A 190 -3.10 10.38 0.49
C LEU A 190 -3.93 10.48 1.78
N SER A 191 -4.27 11.69 2.23
CA SER A 191 -5.08 11.85 3.45
C SER A 191 -6.51 11.31 3.26
N ILE A 192 -7.09 11.43 2.07
CA ILE A 192 -8.34 10.76 1.70
C ILE A 192 -8.15 9.24 1.76
N PHE A 193 -7.09 8.71 1.14
CA PHE A 193 -6.78 7.29 1.17
C PHE A 193 -6.66 6.73 2.58
N LEU A 194 -5.89 7.40 3.44
CA LEU A 194 -5.72 7.02 4.84
C LEU A 194 -7.06 7.01 5.57
N ARG A 195 -7.85 8.07 5.42
CA ARG A 195 -9.14 8.20 6.09
C ARG A 195 -10.15 7.15 5.62
N THR A 196 -10.14 6.80 4.33
CA THR A 196 -11.01 5.75 3.78
C THR A 196 -10.55 4.35 4.20
N ASN A 197 -9.25 4.09 4.29
CA ASN A 197 -8.71 2.79 4.76
C ASN A 197 -8.75 2.62 6.28
N HIS A 198 -8.82 3.72 7.05
CA HIS A 198 -8.94 3.67 8.52
C HIS A 198 -10.22 3.01 9.04
N GLY A 199 -11.24 2.83 8.19
CA GLY A 199 -12.41 2.00 8.50
C GLY A 199 -12.15 0.49 8.43
N GLY A 200 -10.98 0.05 7.95
CA GLY A 200 -10.51 -1.33 7.90
C GLY A 200 -9.19 -1.50 8.68
N THR A 201 -8.23 -2.27 8.15
CA THR A 201 -6.89 -2.41 8.76
C THR A 201 -6.09 -1.11 8.54
N PRO A 202 -5.75 -0.35 9.61
CA PRO A 202 -5.05 0.91 9.45
C PRO A 202 -3.63 0.68 8.91
N LEU A 203 -3.30 1.30 7.78
CA LEU A 203 -1.91 1.41 7.31
C LEU A 203 -1.20 2.55 8.04
N GLY A 204 0.06 2.33 8.42
CA GLY A 204 0.91 3.38 8.98
C GLY A 204 1.30 4.40 7.90
N PHE A 205 1.49 5.66 8.27
CA PHE A 205 1.94 6.70 7.33
C PHE A 205 3.33 6.36 6.75
N SER A 206 4.18 5.65 7.50
CA SER A 206 5.45 5.10 7.02
C SER A 206 5.29 4.16 5.86
N ASP A 207 4.24 3.35 5.85
CA ASP A 207 4.03 2.35 4.80
C ASP A 207 3.67 3.04 3.48
N LEU A 208 3.01 4.20 3.55
CA LEU A 208 2.72 5.06 2.40
C LEU A 208 3.93 5.87 1.93
N LEU A 209 4.69 6.45 2.86
CA LEU A 209 5.93 7.13 2.51
C LEU A 209 6.97 6.19 1.93
N MET A 210 7.01 4.94 2.38
CA MET A 210 7.87 3.92 1.79
C MET A 210 7.53 3.68 0.32
N ALA A 211 6.26 3.71 -0.09
CA ALA A 211 5.91 3.58 -1.51
C ALA A 211 6.54 4.70 -2.37
N VAL A 212 6.58 5.93 -1.86
CA VAL A 212 7.21 7.09 -2.53
C VAL A 212 8.74 7.06 -2.41
N THR A 213 9.24 6.61 -1.26
CA THR A 213 10.68 6.57 -0.94
C THR A 213 11.37 5.46 -1.72
N VAL A 214 10.82 4.25 -1.76
CA VAL A 214 11.34 3.10 -2.55
C VAL A 214 11.33 3.41 -4.05
N ALA A 215 10.38 4.20 -4.54
CA ALA A 215 10.35 4.59 -5.94
C ALA A 215 11.52 5.50 -6.35
N ASN A 216 12.08 6.26 -5.40
CA ASN A 216 13.06 7.33 -5.66
C ASN A 216 14.45 7.09 -5.03
N TRP A 217 14.57 6.18 -4.07
CA TRP A 217 15.82 5.79 -3.42
C TRP A 217 16.44 4.61 -4.17
N GLN A 218 17.71 4.72 -4.60
CA GLN A 218 18.34 3.70 -5.44
C GLN A 218 18.74 2.43 -4.66
N ALA A 219 19.20 2.59 -3.43
CA ALA A 219 19.37 1.47 -2.48
C ALA A 219 18.02 1.01 -1.85
N ASP A 220 18.03 -0.16 -1.20
CA ASP A 220 16.85 -0.70 -0.49
C ASP A 220 16.56 0.08 0.80
N ALA A 221 15.88 1.23 0.64
CA ALA A 221 15.50 2.12 1.73
C ALA A 221 14.71 1.39 2.83
N ARG A 222 13.82 0.48 2.44
CA ARG A 222 12.99 -0.30 3.37
C ARG A 222 13.87 -1.13 4.29
N ARG A 223 14.80 -1.89 3.71
CA ARG A 223 15.76 -2.69 4.47
C ARG A 223 16.60 -1.83 5.40
N GLN A 224 17.13 -0.70 4.94
CA GLN A 224 17.99 0.15 5.77
C GLN A 224 17.24 0.76 6.96
N ILE A 225 15.99 1.18 6.76
CA ILE A 225 15.13 1.68 7.84
C ILE A 225 14.80 0.55 8.82
N ASP A 226 14.40 -0.62 8.33
CA ASP A 226 14.07 -1.78 9.16
C ASP A 226 15.27 -2.27 9.98
N GLU A 227 16.47 -2.26 9.39
CA GLU A 227 17.73 -2.55 10.07
C GLU A 227 18.01 -1.55 11.19
N LEU A 228 17.79 -0.25 10.97
CA LEU A 228 17.98 0.78 12.00
C LEU A 228 16.97 0.65 13.14
N VAL A 229 15.68 0.44 12.82
CA VAL A 229 14.64 0.20 13.82
C VAL A 229 14.97 -1.02 14.67
N THR A 230 15.39 -2.11 14.02
CA THR A 230 15.79 -3.35 14.70
C THR A 230 16.99 -3.11 15.59
N LEU A 231 18.03 -2.44 15.09
CA LEU A 231 19.24 -2.12 15.85
C LEU A 231 18.95 -1.30 17.11
N LEU A 232 18.09 -0.28 17.02
CA LEU A 232 17.69 0.53 18.17
C LEU A 232 16.90 -0.28 19.22
N ARG A 233 16.12 -1.27 18.77
CA ARG A 233 15.30 -2.11 19.63
C ARG A 233 16.09 -3.24 20.30
N THR A 234 16.93 -3.94 19.56
CA THR A 234 17.57 -5.20 20.00
C THR A 234 19.05 -5.06 20.31
N GLY A 235 19.71 -3.97 19.90
CA GLY A 235 21.13 -3.79 20.17
C GLY A 235 21.43 -3.60 21.65
N SER A 236 22.48 -4.24 22.15
CA SER A 236 22.91 -4.26 23.55
C SER A 236 23.15 -2.87 24.14
N ASP A 237 23.65 -1.95 23.32
CA ASP A 237 23.94 -0.57 23.71
C ASP A 237 22.69 0.33 23.71
N PHE A 238 21.53 -0.22 23.31
CA PHE A 238 20.29 0.51 23.07
C PHE A 238 19.13 -0.07 23.89
N GLY A 239 18.11 -0.63 23.24
CA GLY A 239 16.88 -1.10 23.88
C GLY A 239 15.79 -0.03 23.92
N PHE A 240 15.53 0.61 22.77
CA PHE A 240 14.44 1.56 22.58
C PHE A 240 13.49 1.11 21.48
N SER A 241 12.20 1.14 21.77
CA SER A 241 11.15 0.83 20.81
C SER A 241 10.83 2.08 20.00
N VAL A 242 11.23 2.06 18.73
CA VAL A 242 10.82 3.04 17.72
C VAL A 242 10.17 2.34 16.54
N ASP A 243 9.48 3.12 15.73
CA ASP A 243 8.85 2.70 14.47
C ASP A 243 9.56 3.36 13.27
N ARG A 244 9.11 2.98 12.07
CA ARG A 244 9.60 3.56 10.82
C ARG A 244 9.25 5.04 10.70
N ASP A 245 8.09 5.45 11.22
CA ASP A 245 7.62 6.84 11.22
C ASP A 245 8.62 7.76 11.92
N PHE A 246 9.12 7.34 13.08
CA PHE A 246 10.14 8.07 13.82
C PHE A 246 11.44 8.23 13.00
N VAL A 247 11.94 7.15 12.39
CA VAL A 247 13.18 7.18 11.59
C VAL A 247 13.04 8.10 10.38
N LEU A 248 11.91 8.01 9.66
CA LEU A 248 11.62 8.88 8.52
C LEU A 248 11.48 10.35 8.95
N LYS A 249 10.88 10.60 10.12
CA LYS A 249 10.79 11.96 10.67
C LYS A 249 12.18 12.52 11.00
N CYS A 250 13.06 11.72 11.62
CA CYS A 250 14.47 12.11 11.80
C CYS A 250 15.12 12.49 10.47
N ALA A 251 14.98 11.65 9.44
CA ALA A 251 15.56 11.90 8.13
C ALA A 251 15.11 13.25 7.52
N LEU A 252 13.83 13.59 7.63
CA LEU A 252 13.32 14.89 7.18
C LEU A 252 13.90 16.07 7.97
N VAL A 253 13.92 15.98 9.30
CA VAL A 253 14.42 17.07 10.14
C VAL A 253 15.91 17.30 9.89
N LEU A 254 16.70 16.22 9.82
CA LEU A 254 18.15 16.23 9.66
C LEU A 254 18.61 16.66 8.26
N THR A 255 17.79 16.49 7.22
CA THR A 255 18.08 17.00 5.86
C THR A 255 17.54 18.40 5.59
N ASP A 256 17.10 19.11 6.64
CA ASP A 256 16.54 20.45 6.53
C ASP A 256 15.29 20.56 5.63
N SER A 257 14.55 19.46 5.49
CA SER A 257 13.30 19.40 4.75
C SER A 257 12.13 19.95 5.58
N GLY A 258 10.93 20.12 5.02
CA GLY A 258 9.76 20.47 5.82
C GLY A 258 9.56 19.47 6.97
N VAL A 259 9.52 19.96 8.22
CA VAL A 259 9.44 19.10 9.43
C VAL A 259 8.09 18.40 9.55
N ARG A 260 7.03 18.98 8.97
CA ARG A 260 5.73 18.32 8.92
C ARG A 260 5.85 17.00 8.17
N PHE A 261 5.33 15.95 8.78
CA PHE A 261 5.32 14.62 8.19
C PHE A 261 4.27 14.56 7.06
N ARG A 262 4.65 15.01 5.85
CA ARG A 262 3.80 15.14 4.65
C ARG A 262 4.51 14.58 3.42
N VAL A 263 3.77 13.98 2.48
CA VAL A 263 4.33 13.39 1.24
C VAL A 263 5.00 14.46 0.38
N ALA A 264 4.46 15.67 0.37
CA ALA A 264 5.06 16.81 -0.32
C ALA A 264 6.52 17.09 0.11
N ASN A 265 6.94 16.63 1.29
CA ASN A 265 8.31 16.78 1.76
C ASN A 265 9.25 15.63 1.33
N PHE A 266 8.73 14.59 0.67
CA PHE A 266 9.48 13.46 0.10
C PHE A 266 9.47 13.48 -1.43
N THR A 267 9.81 14.64 -2.02
CA THR A 267 10.05 14.71 -3.47
C THR A 267 11.29 13.91 -3.85
N LYS A 268 11.45 13.56 -5.14
CA LYS A 268 12.65 12.87 -5.65
C LYS A 268 13.96 13.55 -5.23
N SER A 269 13.99 14.89 -5.24
CA SER A 269 15.14 15.66 -4.78
C SER A 269 15.41 15.48 -3.28
N GLN A 270 14.37 15.47 -2.44
CA GLN A 270 14.54 15.26 -1.00
C GLN A 270 14.93 13.83 -0.66
N VAL A 271 14.31 12.84 -1.31
CA VAL A 271 14.70 11.42 -1.15
C VAL A 271 16.17 11.23 -1.53
N GLY A 272 16.64 11.85 -2.63
CA GLY A 272 18.04 11.81 -3.01
C GLY A 272 18.98 12.46 -1.97
N ARG A 273 18.56 13.56 -1.32
CA ARG A 273 19.33 14.18 -0.23
C ARG A 273 19.38 13.29 1.02
N ILE A 274 18.28 12.63 1.34
CA ILE A 274 18.23 11.67 2.46
C ILE A 274 19.15 10.48 2.16
N GLU A 275 19.10 9.93 0.94
CA GLU A 275 19.96 8.83 0.52
C GLU A 275 21.44 9.21 0.59
N ALA A 276 21.81 10.39 0.06
CA ALA A 276 23.19 10.88 0.10
C ALA A 276 23.73 11.05 1.53
N ASN A 277 22.87 11.51 2.45
CA ASN A 277 23.27 11.80 3.84
C ASN A 277 22.89 10.67 4.82
N TRP A 278 22.44 9.52 4.32
CA TRP A 278 21.85 8.48 5.16
C TRP A 278 22.78 7.97 6.26
N THR A 279 24.06 7.81 5.94
CA THR A 279 25.08 7.35 6.90
C THR A 279 25.20 8.30 8.09
N GLU A 280 25.21 9.61 7.84
CA GLU A 280 25.31 10.63 8.89
C GLU A 280 24.03 10.72 9.72
N ILE A 281 22.87 10.61 9.07
CA ILE A 281 21.56 10.55 9.72
C ILE A 281 21.51 9.35 10.68
N LYS A 282 21.86 8.16 10.17
CA LYS A 282 21.92 6.92 10.94
C LYS A 282 22.84 7.06 12.15
N ASN A 283 24.06 7.56 11.93
CA ASN A 283 25.04 7.76 13.01
C ASN A 283 24.55 8.74 14.07
N SER A 284 23.95 9.86 13.65
CA SER A 284 23.42 10.87 14.58
C SER A 284 22.27 10.34 15.44
N ILE A 285 21.37 9.55 14.85
CA ILE A 285 20.29 8.88 15.58
C ILE A 285 20.87 7.89 16.61
N LEU A 286 21.79 7.00 16.18
CA LEU A 286 22.39 6.00 17.06
C LEU A 286 23.16 6.67 18.22
N THR A 287 23.96 7.69 17.92
CA THR A 287 24.70 8.44 18.95
C THR A 287 23.76 9.12 19.93
N SER A 288 22.63 9.65 19.47
CA SER A 288 21.63 10.26 20.36
C SER A 288 21.04 9.24 21.34
N PHE A 289 20.68 8.05 20.87
CA PHE A 289 20.14 7.01 21.77
C PHE A 289 21.20 6.45 22.74
N ARG A 290 22.46 6.30 22.31
CA ARG A 290 23.57 5.97 23.21
C ARG A 290 23.75 7.02 24.29
N LEU A 291 23.67 8.31 23.91
CA LEU A 291 23.78 9.41 24.84
C LEU A 291 22.64 9.38 25.89
N ILE A 292 21.41 9.09 25.45
CA ILE A 292 20.25 8.94 26.33
C ILE A 292 20.42 7.75 27.28
N ARG A 293 20.94 6.61 26.82
CA ARG A 293 21.29 5.50 27.71
C ARG A 293 22.34 5.89 28.74
N MET A 294 23.35 6.63 28.33
CA MET A 294 24.39 7.11 29.23
C MET A 294 23.84 8.08 30.29
N PHE A 295 22.74 8.78 30.01
CA PHE A 295 22.01 9.59 30.99
C PHE A 295 21.14 8.77 31.96
N GLY A 296 21.09 7.44 31.80
CA GLY A 296 20.31 6.53 32.65
C GLY A 296 18.86 6.36 32.24
N LEU A 297 18.45 6.88 31.07
CA LEU A 297 17.07 6.73 30.58
C LEU A 297 16.89 5.41 29.83
N ASP A 298 15.74 4.79 30.02
CA ASP A 298 15.32 3.58 29.30
C ASP A 298 14.09 3.82 28.43
N ASP A 299 13.63 2.77 27.75
CA ASP A 299 12.49 2.86 26.84
C ASP A 299 11.23 3.40 27.53
N ARG A 300 11.00 2.97 28.78
CA ARG A 300 9.83 3.33 29.60
C ARG A 300 9.93 4.77 30.12
N ALA A 301 11.13 5.22 30.46
CA ALA A 301 11.39 6.58 30.91
C ALA A 301 11.30 7.59 29.75
N LEU A 302 11.76 7.21 28.54
CA LEU A 302 11.68 8.04 27.34
C LEU A 302 10.30 7.89 26.66
N ARG A 303 9.26 8.44 27.29
CA ARG A 303 7.87 8.36 26.80
C ARG A 303 7.63 9.09 25.48
N ALA A 304 8.37 10.17 25.21
CA ALA A 304 8.24 10.96 23.99
C ALA A 304 9.49 10.82 23.12
N LYS A 305 9.51 9.84 22.20
CA LYS A 305 10.66 9.58 21.31
C LYS A 305 11.02 10.79 20.44
N ASN A 306 10.05 11.62 20.06
CA ASN A 306 10.31 12.82 19.26
C ASN A 306 11.26 13.83 19.94
N ALA A 307 11.44 13.75 21.27
CA ALA A 307 12.42 14.56 21.99
C ALA A 307 13.89 14.24 21.62
N VAL A 308 14.13 13.08 20.98
CA VAL A 308 15.47 12.68 20.51
C VAL A 308 15.87 13.39 19.22
N ILE A 309 14.89 13.82 18.42
CA ILE A 309 15.13 14.39 17.08
C ILE A 309 15.98 15.67 17.15
N PRO A 310 15.71 16.66 18.05
CA PRO A 310 16.56 17.84 18.18
C PRO A 310 17.98 17.51 18.65
N ILE A 311 18.16 16.46 19.45
CA ILE A 311 19.47 16.00 19.90
C ILE A 311 20.25 15.43 18.71
N ALA A 312 19.61 14.58 17.90
CA ALA A 312 20.21 14.04 16.68
C ALA A 312 20.57 15.15 15.69
N TYR A 313 19.69 16.14 15.53
CA TYR A 313 19.97 17.32 14.70
C TYR A 313 21.18 18.10 15.20
N PHE A 314 21.22 18.42 16.49
CA PHE A 314 22.35 19.13 17.11
C PHE A 314 23.68 18.40 16.92
N ILE A 315 23.69 17.07 17.13
CA ILE A 315 24.89 16.24 16.94
C ILE A 315 25.36 16.27 15.49
N LEU A 316 24.42 16.23 14.53
CA LEU A 316 24.71 16.28 13.10
C LEU A 316 25.33 17.62 12.70
N ILE A 317 24.67 18.75 13.00
CA ILE A 317 25.13 20.08 12.55
C ILE A 317 26.44 20.53 13.20
N THR A 318 26.77 19.97 14.37
CA THR A 318 28.01 20.29 15.08
C THR A 318 29.14 19.29 14.81
N ASP A 319 28.88 18.25 14.01
CA ASP A 319 29.78 17.13 13.73
C ASP A 319 30.39 16.49 15.00
N ARG A 320 29.56 16.32 16.04
CA ARG A 320 29.99 15.83 17.36
C ARG A 320 29.78 14.33 17.55
N SER A 321 29.43 13.61 16.48
CA SER A 321 29.04 12.20 16.54
C SER A 321 30.12 11.30 17.17
N ALA A 322 31.40 11.58 16.91
CA ALA A 322 32.55 10.82 17.41
C ALA A 322 33.00 11.20 18.84
N THR A 323 32.77 12.45 19.26
CA THR A 323 33.33 13.00 20.51
C THR A 323 32.33 13.07 21.65
N ILE A 324 31.02 13.18 21.36
CA ILE A 324 30.00 13.43 22.38
C ILE A 324 29.86 12.28 23.39
N LEU A 325 30.22 11.05 23.01
CA LEU A 325 30.16 9.87 23.88
C LEU A 325 31.42 9.70 24.76
N ASP A 326 32.50 10.42 24.47
CA ASP A 326 33.74 10.35 25.26
C ASP A 326 33.55 11.08 26.60
N LYS A 327 33.61 10.34 27.71
CA LYS A 327 33.40 10.87 29.07
C LYS A 327 34.35 12.01 29.44
N ASN A 328 35.53 12.08 28.81
CA ASN A 328 36.56 13.08 29.10
C ASN A 328 36.45 14.33 28.22
N LYS A 329 35.72 14.27 27.11
CA LYS A 329 35.48 15.40 26.20
C LYS A 329 34.06 15.91 26.40
N GLU A 330 33.76 17.16 26.04
CA GLU A 330 32.36 17.65 25.89
C GLU A 330 31.43 17.51 27.12
N LYS A 331 31.96 17.47 28.34
CA LYS A 331 31.18 17.31 29.58
C LYS A 331 30.08 18.36 29.70
N ASN A 332 30.41 19.63 29.45
CA ASN A 332 29.47 20.74 29.55
C ASN A 332 28.31 20.59 28.55
N VAL A 333 28.61 20.19 27.30
CA VAL A 333 27.60 19.97 26.25
C VAL A 333 26.65 18.86 26.67
N ARG A 334 27.18 17.72 27.15
CA ARG A 334 26.36 16.62 27.63
C ARG A 334 25.44 17.02 28.79
N THR A 335 25.97 17.76 29.76
CA THR A 335 25.16 18.24 30.89
C THR A 335 24.03 19.16 30.41
N SER A 336 24.28 20.02 29.42
CA SER A 336 23.26 20.87 28.81
C SER A 336 22.18 20.06 28.08
N ILE A 337 22.58 19.07 27.28
CA ILE A 337 21.63 18.17 26.59
C ILE A 337 20.79 17.39 27.61
N GLN A 338 21.40 16.84 28.66
CA GLN A 338 20.69 16.10 29.70
C GLN A 338 19.67 16.97 30.43
N LYS A 339 20.08 18.19 30.83
CA LYS A 339 19.17 19.16 31.45
C LYS A 339 18.00 19.49 30.53
N TRP A 340 18.28 19.80 29.27
CA TRP A 340 17.25 20.11 28.28
C TRP A 340 16.27 18.95 28.07
N LEU A 341 16.77 17.72 27.90
CA LEU A 341 15.94 16.55 27.67
C LEU A 341 15.02 16.28 28.87
N ASN A 342 15.56 16.36 30.09
CA ASN A 342 14.76 16.18 31.30
C ASN A 342 13.65 17.24 31.41
N MET A 343 13.98 18.51 31.15
CA MET A 343 12.97 19.57 31.13
C MET A 343 11.90 19.31 30.05
N ALA A 344 12.29 18.93 28.84
CA ALA A 344 11.36 18.67 27.76
C ALA A 344 10.41 17.50 28.04
N LEU A 345 10.90 16.44 28.69
CA LEU A 345 10.10 15.28 29.11
C LEU A 345 9.15 15.64 30.27
N LEU A 346 9.63 16.36 31.29
CA LEU A 346 8.82 16.77 32.44
C LEU A 346 7.67 17.70 32.03
N HIS A 347 7.96 18.67 31.16
CA HIS A 347 6.96 19.59 30.62
C HIS A 347 6.09 18.97 29.50
N ARG A 348 6.35 17.71 29.12
CA ARG A 348 5.59 16.99 28.08
C ARG A 348 5.48 17.77 26.75
N ILE A 349 6.54 18.49 26.37
CA ILE A 349 6.51 19.42 25.21
C ILE A 349 6.14 18.69 23.90
N PHE A 350 6.43 17.39 23.81
CA PHE A 350 6.21 16.57 22.62
C PHE A 350 4.89 15.76 22.61
N SER A 351 3.95 15.97 23.54
CA SER A 351 2.73 15.15 23.65
C SER A 351 1.55 15.54 22.76
N GLY A 352 1.61 16.65 22.01
CA GLY A 352 0.48 17.10 21.17
C GLY A 352 0.85 17.78 19.84
N HIS A 353 1.85 18.68 19.83
CA HIS A 353 2.24 19.44 18.64
C HIS A 353 3.71 19.24 18.29
N SER A 354 4.16 17.98 18.25
CA SER A 354 5.59 17.68 18.08
C SER A 354 6.20 18.31 16.81
N ASP A 355 5.48 18.39 15.70
CA ASP A 355 6.01 18.92 14.44
C ASP A 355 6.31 20.44 14.48
N SER A 356 5.44 21.25 15.10
CA SER A 356 5.70 22.70 15.21
C SER A 356 6.86 22.96 16.17
N VAL A 357 6.92 22.23 17.28
CA VAL A 357 8.03 22.27 18.24
C VAL A 357 9.34 21.92 17.56
N LEU A 358 9.38 20.83 16.78
CA LEU A 358 10.58 20.41 16.04
C LEU A 358 11.01 21.46 15.01
N THR A 359 10.06 22.14 14.36
CA THR A 359 10.34 23.22 13.41
C THR A 359 11.06 24.37 14.11
N THR A 360 10.48 24.87 15.21
CA THR A 360 11.05 25.97 16.00
C THR A 360 12.41 25.60 16.59
N MET A 361 12.55 24.38 17.13
CA MET A 361 13.83 23.91 17.68
C MET A 361 14.91 23.83 16.61
N ARG A 362 14.59 23.37 15.41
CA ARG A 362 15.54 23.33 14.30
C ARG A 362 16.00 24.74 13.91
N GLU A 363 15.08 25.70 13.83
CA GLU A 363 15.42 27.09 13.53
C GLU A 363 16.31 27.74 14.60
N ILE A 364 16.09 27.40 15.87
CA ILE A 364 16.94 27.88 16.97
C ILE A 364 18.32 27.25 16.89
N LEU A 365 18.43 25.94 16.67
CA LEU A 365 19.71 25.24 16.62
C LEU A 365 20.58 25.61 15.40
N ARG A 366 19.97 26.18 14.35
CA ARG A 366 20.67 26.72 13.18
C ARG A 366 21.33 28.07 13.42
N LYS A 367 20.87 28.83 14.41
CA LYS A 367 21.45 30.12 14.80
C LYS A 367 22.62 29.88 15.75
#